data_AF-A0A1R1X2Z0-F1
#
_entry.id   AF-A0A1R1X2Z0-F1
#
_cell.length_a   1.000
_cell.length_b   1.000
_cell.length_c   1.000
_cell.angle_alpha   90.00
_cell.angle_beta   90.00
_cell.angle_gamma   90.00
#
_symmetry.space_group_name_H-M   'P 1'
#
loop_
_entity.id
_entity.type
_entity.pdbx_description
1 polymer ?
#
loop_
_entity_poly.entity_id
_entity_poly.type
_entity_poly.pdbx_seq_one_letter_code
_entity_poly.pdbx_strand_id
1 'polypeptide(L)' 'MVLIPNSDAPQFTAEAVIDGEFKTVSLSDYKGKYVVLFFYPLDFTFVCPTEIIAFSDSAK' A
#
# COMPACT_ATOMS: atom_id res chain seq x y z
N MET A 1 -10.48 13.82 10.12
CA MET A 1 -10.63 13.14 8.81
C MET A 1 -11.18 11.75 9.09
N VAL A 2 -12.31 11.39 8.48
CA VAL A 2 -13.00 10.11 8.72
C VAL A 2 -13.09 9.38 7.39
N LEU A 3 -12.69 8.11 7.37
CA LEU A 3 -12.82 7.24 6.20
C LEU A 3 -14.21 6.59 6.25
N ILE A 4 -14.96 6.72 5.16
CA ILE A 4 -16.33 6.19 5.06
C ILE A 4 -16.35 5.14 3.94
N PRO A 5 -16.82 3.92 4.19
CA PRO A 5 -16.99 2.91 3.14
C PRO A 5 -17.86 3.44 1.98
N ASN A 6 -17.55 3.05 0.75
CA ASN A 6 -18.20 3.51 -0.49
C ASN A 6 -18.07 5.02 -0.81
N SER A 7 -17.31 5.78 -0.02
CA SER A 7 -16.84 7.11 -0.43
C SER A 7 -15.53 6.98 -1.22
N ASP A 8 -15.23 7.97 -2.04
CA ASP A 8 -13.97 8.00 -2.79
C ASP A 8 -12.77 7.96 -1.83
N ALA A 9 -11.83 7.06 -2.10
CA ALA A 9 -10.61 6.96 -1.32
C ALA A 9 -9.78 8.26 -1.42
N PRO A 10 -9.20 8.74 -0.30
CA PRO A 10 -8.35 9.93 -0.31
C PRO A 10 -7.18 9.77 -1.29
N GLN A 11 -7.00 10.75 -2.17
CA GLN A 11 -5.87 10.76 -3.09
C GLN A 11 -4.57 10.95 -2.32
N PHE A 12 -3.54 10.21 -2.72
CA PHE A 12 -2.17 10.38 -2.25
C PHE A 12 -1.21 10.29 -3.42
N THR A 13 -0.08 10.96 -3.26
CA THR A 13 1.11 10.78 -4.08
C THR A 13 2.28 10.69 -3.11
N ALA A 14 3.04 9.61 -3.19
CA ALA A 14 4.15 9.34 -2.28
C ALA A 14 5.31 8.65 -3.02
N GLU A 15 6.49 8.71 -2.43
CA GLU A 15 7.63 7.91 -2.87
C GLU A 15 7.51 6.49 -2.31
N ALA A 16 7.70 5.49 -3.16
CA ALA A 16 7.61 4.08 -2.82
C ALA A 16 8.79 3.31 -3.43
N VAL A 17 9.14 2.18 -2.80
CA VAL A 17 10.14 1.25 -3.34
C VAL A 17 9.42 0.16 -4.11
N ILE A 18 9.70 0.05 -5.41
CA ILE A 18 9.18 -0.99 -6.30
C ILE A 18 10.36 -1.63 -7.02
N ASP A 19 10.52 -2.94 -6.88
CA ASP A 19 11.64 -3.71 -7.44
C ASP A 19 13.03 -3.16 -7.05
N GLY A 20 13.13 -2.56 -5.86
CA GLY A 20 14.37 -1.98 -5.34
C GLY A 20 14.67 -0.56 -5.84
N GLU A 21 13.79 0.04 -6.65
CA GLU A 21 13.93 1.41 -7.13
C GLU A 21 12.92 2.36 -6.47
N PHE A 22 13.34 3.59 -6.22
CA PHE A 22 12.44 4.66 -5.78
C PHE A 22 11.59 5.16 -6.95
N LYS A 23 10.27 5.10 -6.79
CA LYS A 23 9.28 5.57 -7.76
C LYS A 23 8.23 6.42 -7.05
N THR A 24 7.79 7.47 -7.73
CA THR A 24 6.61 8.22 -7.28
C THR A 24 5.36 7.45 -7.67
N VAL A 25 4.51 7.18 -6.70
CA VAL A 25 3.26 6.43 -6.88
C VAL A 25 2.09 7.29 -6.45
N SER A 26 1.04 7.30 -7.26
CA SER A 26 -0.24 7.93 -6.92
C SER A 26 -1.37 6.91 -6.88
N LEU A 27 -2.39 7.16 -6.07
CA LEU A 27 -3.60 6.32 -6.06
C LEU A 27 -4.28 6.30 -7.44
N SER A 28 -4.18 7.39 -8.19
CA SER A 28 -4.72 7.50 -9.55
C SER A 28 -4.10 6.52 -10.55
N ASP A 29 -2.85 6.10 -10.35
CA ASP A 29 -2.15 5.18 -11.26
C ASP A 29 -2.79 3.77 -11.29
N TYR A 30 -3.58 3.45 -10.27
CA TYR A 30 -4.24 2.15 -10.13
C TYR A 30 -5.74 2.17 -10.49
N LYS A 31 -6.25 3.24 -11.10
CA LYS A 31 -7.65 3.30 -11.53
C LYS A 31 -8.03 2.11 -12.41
N GLY A 32 -9.21 1.54 -12.15
CA GLY A 32 -9.71 0.35 -12.85
C GLY A 32 -9.21 -0.98 -12.28
N LYS A 33 -8.37 -0.96 -11.24
CA LYS A 33 -7.94 -2.15 -10.49
C LYS A 33 -8.48 -2.08 -9.06
N TYR A 34 -8.75 -3.24 -8.47
CA TYR A 34 -8.93 -3.34 -7.02
C TYR A 34 -7.57 -3.18 -6.34
N VAL A 35 -7.51 -2.28 -5.36
CA VAL A 35 -6.29 -1.99 -4.60
C VAL A 35 -6.57 -2.19 -3.11
N VAL A 36 -5.69 -2.94 -2.45
CA VAL A 36 -5.67 -3.06 -0.99
C VAL A 36 -4.51 -2.22 -0.48
N LEU A 37 -4.83 -1.11 0.20
CA LEU A 37 -3.85 -0.28 0.90
C LEU A 37 -3.91 -0.60 2.39
N PHE A 38 -2.80 -1.10 2.95
CA PHE A 38 -2.69 -1.40 4.37
C PHE A 38 -1.57 -0.57 4.99
N PHE A 39 -1.71 -0.24 6.27
CA PHE A 39 -0.71 0.49 7.04
C PHE A 39 -0.17 -0.43 8.12
N TYR A 40 1.14 -0.39 8.34
CA TYR A 40 1.80 -1.08 9.44
C TYR A 40 2.56 -0.04 10.31
N PRO A 41 2.84 -0.33 11.60
CA PRO A 41 3.25 0.71 12.54
C PRO A 41 4.62 1.31 12.27
N LEU A 42 5.63 0.47 12.00
CA LEU A 42 7.01 0.89 11.78
C LEU A 42 7.86 -0.26 11.21
N ASP A 43 8.82 0.08 10.36
CA ASP A 43 9.86 -0.84 9.88
C ASP A 43 10.69 -1.42 11.03
N PHE A 44 11.18 -2.66 10.85
CA PHE A 44 12.11 -3.35 11.75
C PHE A 44 11.63 -3.52 13.20
N THR A 45 10.32 -3.67 13.40
CA THR A 45 9.73 -4.02 14.70
C THR A 45 9.41 -5.51 14.82
N PHE A 46 9.07 -5.96 16.03
CA PHE A 46 8.81 -7.37 16.34
C PHE A 46 7.50 -7.92 15.76
N VAL A 47 6.59 -7.04 15.35
CA VAL A 47 5.33 -7.40 14.70
C VAL A 47 5.49 -7.07 13.21
N CYS A 48 5.35 -8.13 12.40
CA CYS A 48 5.17 -8.09 10.95
C CYS A 48 6.42 -7.97 10.05
N PRO A 49 7.10 -9.11 9.84
CA PRO A 49 7.47 -9.52 8.50
C PRO A 49 6.44 -10.49 7.90
N THR A 50 5.67 -11.21 8.73
CA THR A 50 4.83 -12.34 8.27
C THR A 50 3.68 -11.91 7.36
N GLU A 51 2.97 -10.81 7.67
CA GLU A 51 1.82 -10.40 6.84
C GLU A 51 2.30 -9.79 5.52
N ILE A 52 3.34 -8.96 5.56
CA ILE A 52 3.92 -8.34 4.35
C ILE A 52 4.48 -9.42 3.41
N ILE A 53 5.19 -10.42 3.94
CA ILE A 53 5.72 -11.54 3.14
C ILE A 53 4.58 -12.36 2.55
N ALA A 54 3.55 -12.69 3.32
CA ALA A 54 2.42 -13.49 2.83
C ALA A 54 1.67 -12.80 1.68
N PHE A 55 1.46 -11.49 1.77
CA PHE A 55 0.89 -10.71 0.66
C PHE A 55 1.83 -10.68 -0.55
N SER A 56 3.14 -10.47 -0.34
CA SER A 56 4.13 -10.44 -1.42
C SER A 56 4.22 -11.77 -2.19
N ASP A 57 4.20 -12.91 -1.48
CA ASP A 57 4.23 -14.23 -2.11
C ASP A 57 2.93 -14.59 -2.84
N SER A 58 1.79 -14.11 -2.35
CA SER A 58 0.48 -14.35 -2.98
C SER A 58 0.18 -13.42 -4.16
N ALA A 59 0.89 -12.29 -4.26
CA ALA A 59 0.69 -11.28 -5.31
C ALA A 59 1.55 -11.53 -6.57
N LYS A 60 2.40 -12.58 -6.57
CA LYS A 60 3.16 -13.03 -7.73
C LYS A 60 2.28 -13.66 -8.80
#